data_AF-A0A673IHK5-F1
#
_entry.id   AF-A0A673IHK5-F1
#
_cell.length_a   1.000
_cell.length_b   1.000
_cell.length_c   1.000
_cell.angle_alpha   90.00
_cell.angle_beta   90.00
_cell.angle_gamma   90.00
#
_symmetry.space_group_name_H-M   'P 1'
#
loop_
_entity.id
_entity.type
_entity.pdbx_description
1 polymer ?
#
loop_
_entity_poly.entity_id
_entity_poly.type
_entity_poly.pdbx_seq_one_letter_code
_entity_poly.pdbx_strand_id
1 'polypeptide(L)'
;MSLFGTNTGFGSGGTGVFGTTTTDSHNPMKDVEVTSPPDDSISCLAFSPPTMPGNFLIGGSWANDVRCWEVQDNGQTVPKAQQMHTGPVLDVCWSDDGSKVFTASCDKTAKMWDLNSNQTIQIAQHEGPIRTIHWIKAPNYSCVMTGSWDKTLKFWDTRSPNPMMSLQMPERCFCADVVYPMAVVATAERGLIVYQLENQPSEFRRIESPLKHQNNNVTFLSICVLSQRLCSNTLQ
;
A
#
# COMPACT_ATOMS: atom_id res chain seq x y z
N MET A 1 6.04 -36.03 19.76
CA MET A 1 5.68 -35.01 20.77
C MET A 1 5.78 -33.66 20.09
N SER A 2 4.65 -33.07 19.69
CA SER A 2 4.62 -31.68 19.22
C SER A 2 4.55 -30.79 20.44
N LEU A 3 5.58 -29.97 20.67
CA LEU A 3 5.81 -29.23 21.91
C LEU A 3 5.75 -27.71 21.70
N PHE A 4 4.85 -27.23 20.83
CA PHE A 4 4.56 -25.79 20.71
C PHE A 4 3.06 -25.57 20.55
N GLY A 5 2.37 -25.59 21.67
CA GLY A 5 1.04 -25.02 21.85
C GLY A 5 1.15 -23.77 22.71
N THR A 6 1.85 -22.75 22.22
CA THR A 6 1.79 -21.42 22.83
C THR A 6 0.65 -20.66 22.17
N ASN A 7 -0.31 -20.25 22.98
CA ASN A 7 -1.41 -19.38 22.56
C ASN A 7 -0.80 -17.99 22.30
N THR A 8 -0.22 -17.79 21.12
CA THR A 8 0.49 -16.57 20.70
C THR A 8 -0.45 -15.53 20.09
N GLY A 9 -1.76 -15.63 20.34
CA GLY A 9 -2.72 -14.63 19.87
C GLY A 9 -2.71 -13.37 20.75
N PHE A 10 -3.02 -12.23 20.16
CA PHE A 10 -3.30 -10.98 20.87
C PHE A 10 -4.42 -11.25 21.91
N GLY A 11 -4.08 -11.25 23.20
CA GLY A 11 -5.03 -11.52 24.28
C GLY A 11 -6.16 -10.48 24.34
N SER A 12 -7.24 -10.72 25.10
CA SER A 12 -8.35 -9.75 25.21
C SER A 12 -8.07 -8.67 26.27
N GLY A 13 -8.29 -7.39 25.95
CA GLY A 13 -8.14 -6.28 26.88
C GLY A 13 -9.09 -6.38 28.10
N GLY A 14 -8.54 -6.64 29.28
CA GLY A 14 -9.31 -6.76 30.53
C GLY A 14 -9.77 -5.41 31.08
N THR A 15 -11.03 -5.30 31.49
CA THR A 15 -11.54 -4.17 32.30
C THR A 15 -11.47 -4.53 33.78
N GLY A 16 -10.79 -3.72 34.59
CA GLY A 16 -10.74 -3.89 36.04
C GLY A 16 -12.11 -3.69 36.70
N VAL A 17 -12.40 -4.47 37.75
CA VAL A 17 -13.72 -4.55 38.44
C VAL A 17 -14.06 -3.30 39.28
N PHE A 18 -13.07 -2.45 39.59
CA PHE A 18 -13.27 -1.21 40.34
C PHE A 18 -12.48 -0.08 39.67
N GLY A 19 -13.14 0.75 38.88
CA GLY A 19 -12.54 1.94 38.26
C GLY A 19 -13.60 2.85 37.66
N THR A 20 -13.55 4.14 38.04
CA THR A 20 -14.34 5.23 37.47
C THR A 20 -14.24 5.22 35.95
N THR A 21 -15.37 5.05 35.27
CA THR A 21 -15.47 5.07 33.80
C THR A 21 -15.31 6.49 33.27
N THR A 22 -14.08 6.91 32.97
CA THR A 22 -13.89 7.79 31.82
C THR A 22 -14.19 6.93 30.60
N THR A 23 -15.32 7.18 29.92
CA THR A 23 -15.69 6.50 28.68
C THR A 23 -14.80 7.01 27.55
N ASP A 24 -13.53 6.66 27.60
CA ASP A 24 -12.60 6.98 26.54
C ASP A 24 -12.88 6.02 25.38
N SER A 25 -13.46 6.56 24.31
CA SER A 25 -13.95 5.80 23.16
C SER A 25 -12.92 5.70 22.03
N HIS A 26 -11.65 6.06 22.27
CA HIS A 26 -10.63 5.98 21.22
C HIS A 26 -10.32 4.54 20.79
N ASN A 27 -10.47 3.57 21.71
CA ASN A 27 -10.23 2.15 21.46
C ASN A 27 -11.35 1.28 22.08
N PRO A 28 -12.58 1.32 21.53
CA PRO A 28 -13.72 0.61 22.11
C PRO A 28 -13.58 -0.91 21.99
N MET A 29 -12.81 -1.38 21.01
CA MET A 29 -12.53 -2.79 20.77
C MET A 29 -11.42 -3.34 21.67
N LYS A 30 -10.66 -2.44 22.33
CA LYS A 30 -9.48 -2.76 23.13
C LYS A 30 -8.44 -3.54 22.32
N ASP A 31 -8.26 -3.11 21.08
CA ASP A 31 -7.25 -3.66 20.19
C ASP A 31 -5.85 -3.23 20.65
N VAL A 32 -4.85 -3.95 20.15
CA VAL A 32 -3.45 -3.65 20.41
C VAL A 32 -3.07 -2.30 19.81
N GLU A 33 -2.51 -1.43 20.63
CA GLU A 33 -2.04 -0.11 20.20
C GLU A 33 -0.56 -0.16 19.78
N VAL A 34 -0.27 0.47 18.64
CA VAL A 34 1.08 0.56 18.13
C VAL A 34 1.87 1.60 18.94
N THR A 35 3.02 1.18 19.48
CA THR A 35 3.96 2.02 20.20
C THR A 35 4.49 3.13 19.29
N SER A 36 4.48 4.37 19.76
CA SER A 36 4.97 5.56 19.05
C SER A 36 4.29 5.76 17.68
N PRO A 37 2.95 5.95 17.64
CA PRO A 37 2.23 6.21 16.41
C PRO A 37 2.69 7.54 15.77
N PRO A 38 2.44 7.75 14.47
CA PRO A 38 2.71 9.03 13.81
C PRO A 38 1.96 10.19 14.48
N ASP A 39 2.55 11.39 14.39
CA ASP A 39 2.05 12.59 15.08
C ASP A 39 0.87 13.27 14.36
N ASP A 40 0.56 12.83 13.14
CA ASP A 40 -0.55 13.31 12.33
C ASP A 40 -1.28 12.10 11.70
N SER A 41 -2.33 12.39 10.94
CA SER A 41 -3.20 11.44 10.26
C SER A 41 -2.39 10.42 9.46
N ILE A 42 -2.72 9.14 9.63
CA ILE A 42 -2.13 8.05 8.87
C ILE A 42 -2.90 7.92 7.55
N SER A 43 -2.19 7.97 6.42
CA SER A 43 -2.78 7.89 5.09
C SER A 43 -2.77 6.47 4.54
N CYS A 44 -1.73 5.68 4.87
CA CYS A 44 -1.50 4.37 4.31
C CYS A 44 -0.78 3.45 5.30
N LEU A 45 -1.06 2.16 5.19
CA LEU A 45 -0.47 1.09 5.99
C LEU A 45 -0.16 -0.10 5.07
N ALA A 46 1.00 -0.72 5.23
CA ALA A 46 1.35 -1.93 4.49
C ALA A 46 2.16 -2.91 5.34
N PHE A 47 1.69 -4.16 5.38
CA PHE A 47 2.42 -5.26 6.01
C PHE A 47 3.49 -5.84 5.06
N SER A 48 4.56 -6.36 5.66
CA SER A 48 5.61 -7.08 4.96
C SER A 48 5.08 -8.31 4.22
N PRO A 49 5.69 -8.67 3.08
CA PRO A 49 5.35 -9.89 2.36
C PRO A 49 5.72 -11.14 3.18
N PRO A 50 5.13 -12.30 2.86
CA PRO A 50 5.40 -13.57 3.55
C PRO A 50 6.82 -14.11 3.32
N THR A 51 7.60 -13.47 2.45
CA THR A 51 9.00 -13.81 2.17
C THR A 51 9.95 -13.36 3.28
N MET A 52 9.53 -12.43 4.14
CA MET A 52 10.30 -11.96 5.27
C MET A 52 9.98 -12.76 6.55
N PRO A 53 10.98 -13.15 7.36
CA PRO A 53 10.72 -13.74 8.67
C PRO A 53 10.23 -12.67 9.64
N GLY A 54 8.99 -12.82 10.12
CA GLY A 54 8.33 -11.89 11.04
C GLY A 54 7.37 -10.92 10.33
N ASN A 55 6.64 -10.15 11.12
CA ASN A 55 5.67 -9.17 10.61
C ASN A 55 6.24 -7.76 10.80
N PHE A 56 6.41 -7.03 9.69
CA PHE A 56 6.74 -5.63 9.72
C PHE A 56 5.59 -4.80 9.18
N LEU A 57 5.27 -3.71 9.86
CA LEU A 57 4.26 -2.75 9.47
C LEU A 57 4.95 -1.46 9.02
N ILE A 58 4.57 -0.97 7.85
CA ILE A 58 4.93 0.37 7.39
C ILE A 58 3.71 1.26 7.50
N GLY A 59 3.90 2.47 8.00
CA GLY A 59 2.87 3.51 8.01
C GLY A 59 3.41 4.81 7.45
N GLY A 60 2.67 5.37 6.50
CA GLY A 60 2.88 6.71 5.97
C GLY A 60 1.90 7.70 6.61
N SER A 61 2.39 8.90 6.89
CA SER A 61 1.61 9.92 7.59
C SER A 61 1.66 11.28 6.90
N TRP A 62 0.70 12.13 7.27
CA TRP A 62 0.64 13.52 6.83
C TRP A 62 1.71 14.42 7.47
N ALA A 63 2.41 13.94 8.51
CA ALA A 63 3.61 14.57 9.07
C ALA A 63 4.88 14.34 8.22
N ASN A 64 4.73 13.80 7.00
CA ASN A 64 5.79 13.54 6.02
C ASN A 64 6.73 12.39 6.39
N ASP A 65 6.40 11.64 7.45
CA ASP A 65 7.17 10.53 7.94
C ASP A 65 6.65 9.18 7.41
N VAL A 66 7.59 8.26 7.22
CA VAL A 66 7.33 6.84 7.00
C VAL A 66 8.01 6.09 8.12
N ARG A 67 7.23 5.34 8.88
CA ARG A 67 7.72 4.56 10.02
C ARG A 67 7.60 3.07 9.74
N CYS A 68 8.56 2.32 10.29
CA CYS A 68 8.58 0.86 10.26
C CYS A 68 8.53 0.32 11.68
N TRP A 69 7.58 -0.58 11.94
CA TRP A 69 7.43 -1.30 13.19
C TRP A 69 7.57 -2.80 12.96
N GLU A 70 8.24 -3.48 13.88
CA GLU A 70 8.18 -4.94 13.99
C GLU A 70 7.02 -5.31 14.90
N VAL A 71 6.10 -6.12 14.40
CA VAL A 71 4.92 -6.60 15.13
C VAL A 71 5.20 -8.03 15.58
N GLN A 72 5.34 -8.22 16.89
CA GLN A 72 5.53 -9.53 17.49
C GLN A 72 4.18 -10.24 17.67
N ASP A 73 4.21 -11.58 17.75
CA ASP A 73 2.99 -12.38 17.88
C ASP A 73 2.17 -12.01 19.13
N ASN A 74 2.84 -11.54 20.20
CA ASN A 74 2.20 -11.12 21.44
C ASN A 74 1.50 -9.74 21.37
N GLY A 75 1.53 -9.04 20.23
CA GLY A 75 0.97 -7.69 20.07
C GLY A 75 1.97 -6.58 20.34
N GLN A 76 3.15 -6.88 20.84
CA GLN A 76 4.13 -5.85 21.08
C GLN A 76 4.66 -5.33 19.75
N THR A 77 4.51 -4.02 19.53
CA THR A 77 5.09 -3.35 18.37
C THR A 77 6.37 -2.61 18.77
N VAL A 78 7.44 -2.84 18.02
CA VAL A 78 8.76 -2.25 18.24
C VAL A 78 9.09 -1.31 17.08
N PRO A 79 9.29 0.00 17.31
CA PRO A 79 9.76 0.91 16.27
C PRO A 79 11.18 0.51 15.81
N LYS A 80 11.39 0.33 14.50
CA LYS A 80 12.67 -0.12 13.94
C LYS A 80 13.43 1.00 13.25
N ALA A 81 12.76 1.70 12.35
CA ALA A 81 13.38 2.75 11.55
C ALA A 81 12.31 3.72 11.03
N GLN A 82 12.75 4.90 10.62
CA GLN A 82 11.90 5.93 10.03
C GLN A 82 12.64 6.68 8.93
N GLN A 83 11.88 7.20 7.97
CA GLN A 83 12.37 8.01 6.86
C GLN A 83 11.46 9.20 6.63
N MET A 84 12.02 10.26 6.04
CA MET A 84 11.31 11.53 5.82
C MET A 84 11.15 11.86 4.33
N HIS A 85 9.97 12.36 4.02
CA HIS A 85 9.65 13.08 2.80
C HIS A 85 9.58 14.57 3.06
N THR A 86 9.54 15.37 2.00
CA THR A 86 9.32 16.82 2.10
C THR A 86 7.83 17.20 1.99
N GLY A 87 6.96 16.20 1.86
CA GLY A 87 5.51 16.36 1.87
C GLY A 87 4.79 15.08 2.32
N PRO A 88 3.47 15.14 2.52
CA PRO A 88 2.68 14.03 3.04
C PRO A 88 2.90 12.75 2.24
N VAL A 89 3.09 11.64 2.94
CA VAL A 89 3.17 10.32 2.31
C VAL A 89 1.75 9.87 2.03
N LEU A 90 1.45 9.45 0.82
CA LEU A 90 0.10 9.06 0.41
C LEU A 90 -0.07 7.56 0.28
N ASP A 91 1.00 6.85 -0.06
CA ASP A 91 0.95 5.41 -0.28
C ASP A 91 2.32 4.76 -0.05
N VAL A 92 2.29 3.50 0.36
CA VAL A 92 3.48 2.69 0.63
C VAL A 92 3.26 1.27 0.15
N CYS A 93 4.29 0.64 -0.43
CA CYS A 93 4.23 -0.76 -0.80
C CYS A 93 5.57 -1.46 -0.57
N TRP A 94 5.54 -2.79 -0.48
CA TRP A 94 6.74 -3.60 -0.31
C TRP A 94 7.21 -4.17 -1.65
N SER A 95 8.51 -4.42 -1.77
CA SER A 95 9.02 -5.36 -2.76
C SER A 95 8.63 -6.78 -2.41
N ASP A 96 8.61 -7.67 -3.39
CA ASP A 96 8.21 -9.08 -3.20
C ASP A 96 9.19 -9.89 -2.32
N ASP A 97 10.46 -9.50 -2.31
CA ASP A 97 11.50 -10.08 -1.47
C ASP A 97 11.50 -9.49 -0.04
N GLY A 98 10.69 -8.45 0.20
CA GLY A 98 10.62 -7.72 1.46
C GLY A 98 11.84 -6.83 1.74
N SER A 99 12.87 -6.81 0.88
CA SER A 99 14.09 -6.04 1.21
C SER A 99 13.92 -4.53 1.04
N LYS A 100 12.92 -4.10 0.29
CA LYS A 100 12.68 -2.69 -0.05
C LYS A 100 11.24 -2.28 0.28
N VAL A 101 11.11 -1.03 0.72
CA VAL A 101 9.83 -0.34 0.87
C VAL A 101 9.81 0.80 -0.15
N PHE A 102 8.72 0.92 -0.90
CA PHE A 102 8.50 2.01 -1.82
C PHE A 102 7.51 2.98 -1.20
N THR A 103 7.81 4.26 -1.29
CA THR A 103 7.03 5.33 -0.66
C THR A 103 6.67 6.37 -1.70
N ALA A 104 5.41 6.78 -1.74
CA ALA A 104 4.90 7.83 -2.62
C ALA A 104 4.43 9.04 -1.81
N SER A 105 4.81 10.23 -2.27
CA SER A 105 4.55 11.47 -1.54
C SER A 105 3.93 12.56 -2.41
N CYS A 106 3.28 13.50 -1.73
CA CYS A 106 2.87 14.79 -2.24
C CYS A 106 4.04 15.66 -2.72
N ASP A 107 5.28 15.35 -2.32
CA ASP A 107 6.50 16.01 -2.82
C ASP A 107 6.80 15.72 -4.31
N LYS A 108 5.91 14.95 -4.97
CA LYS A 108 5.99 14.55 -6.39
C LYS A 108 7.09 13.53 -6.68
N THR A 109 7.71 13.01 -5.64
CA THR A 109 8.75 11.98 -5.72
C THR A 109 8.25 10.67 -5.13
N ALA A 110 8.82 9.58 -5.60
CA ALA A 110 8.72 8.31 -4.91
C ALA A 110 10.13 7.82 -4.59
N LYS A 111 10.29 7.27 -3.39
CA LYS A 111 11.57 6.77 -2.88
C LYS A 111 11.51 5.26 -2.72
N MET A 112 12.66 4.64 -2.89
CA MET A 112 12.92 3.27 -2.51
C MET A 112 13.78 3.29 -1.25
N TRP A 113 13.27 2.69 -0.20
CA TRP A 113 13.88 2.57 1.10
C TRP A 113 14.38 1.14 1.30
N ASP A 114 15.69 0.98 1.47
CA ASP A 114 16.30 -0.28 1.86
C ASP A 114 16.33 -0.41 3.37
N LEU A 115 15.59 -1.39 3.89
CA LEU A 115 15.48 -1.63 5.33
C LEU A 115 16.77 -2.18 5.94
N ASN A 116 17.61 -2.86 5.16
CA ASN A 116 18.84 -3.45 5.68
C ASN A 116 19.92 -2.39 5.92
N SER A 117 20.06 -1.44 5.00
CA SER A 117 21.04 -0.35 5.09
C SER A 117 20.46 0.94 5.68
N ASN A 118 19.13 0.99 5.85
CA ASN A 118 18.36 2.16 6.21
C ASN A 118 18.64 3.38 5.30
N GLN A 119 18.85 3.12 4.01
CA GLN A 119 19.09 4.16 3.00
C GLN A 119 17.88 4.34 2.10
N THR A 120 17.63 5.58 1.68
CA THR A 120 16.59 5.90 0.71
C THR A 120 17.18 6.52 -0.53
N ILE A 121 16.70 6.10 -1.69
CA ILE A 121 17.00 6.74 -2.98
C ILE A 121 15.71 7.16 -3.67
N GLN A 122 15.74 8.27 -4.41
CA GLN A 122 14.63 8.65 -5.26
C GLN A 122 14.62 7.76 -6.51
N ILE A 123 13.46 7.17 -6.81
CA ILE A 123 13.29 6.27 -7.97
C ILE A 123 12.28 6.81 -9.00
N ALA A 124 11.44 7.76 -8.62
CA ALA A 124 10.38 8.26 -9.49
C ALA A 124 10.18 9.77 -9.30
N GLN A 125 9.76 10.42 -10.37
CA GLN A 125 9.42 11.85 -10.41
C GLN A 125 8.17 12.08 -11.27
N HIS A 126 7.27 12.89 -10.73
CA HIS A 126 6.05 13.34 -11.40
C HIS A 126 5.95 14.87 -11.39
N GLU A 127 5.02 15.41 -12.20
CA GLU A 127 4.71 16.84 -12.20
C GLU A 127 3.70 17.22 -11.12
N GLY A 128 2.99 16.22 -10.58
CA GLY A 128 2.01 16.34 -9.50
C GLY A 128 2.20 15.28 -8.40
N PRO A 129 1.46 15.41 -7.28
CA PRO A 129 1.48 14.45 -6.18
C PRO A 129 1.31 13.00 -6.63
N ILE A 130 2.16 12.10 -6.12
CA ILE A 130 2.04 10.67 -6.39
C ILE A 130 1.06 10.09 -5.39
N ARG A 131 -0.08 9.61 -5.89
CA ARG A 131 -1.16 9.11 -5.06
C ARG A 131 -1.05 7.62 -4.79
N THR A 132 -0.48 6.85 -5.71
CA THR A 132 -0.44 5.38 -5.61
C THR A 132 0.93 4.86 -6.00
N ILE A 133 1.41 3.83 -5.31
CA ILE A 133 2.66 3.14 -5.62
C ILE A 133 2.50 1.63 -5.44
N HIS A 134 2.90 0.87 -6.45
CA HIS A 134 2.76 -0.59 -6.43
C HIS A 134 4.01 -1.24 -7.02
N TRP A 135 4.38 -2.38 -6.44
CA TRP A 135 5.42 -3.24 -6.98
C TRP A 135 4.82 -4.26 -7.95
N ILE A 136 5.35 -4.33 -9.16
CA ILE A 136 4.98 -5.33 -10.17
C ILE A 136 6.12 -6.32 -10.30
N LYS A 137 5.86 -7.57 -9.91
CA LYS A 137 6.72 -8.71 -10.22
C LYS A 137 6.13 -9.53 -11.36
N ALA A 138 6.57 -9.27 -12.57
CA ALA A 138 6.28 -10.13 -13.72
C ALA A 138 7.40 -11.16 -13.92
N PRO A 139 7.15 -12.29 -14.60
CA PRO A 139 8.20 -13.27 -14.92
C PRO A 139 9.32 -12.69 -15.80
N ASN A 140 9.02 -11.65 -16.59
CA ASN A 140 9.92 -11.07 -17.58
C ASN A 140 10.49 -9.69 -17.20
N TYR A 141 9.87 -8.98 -16.26
CA TYR A 141 10.37 -7.71 -15.73
C TYR A 141 9.92 -7.49 -14.29
N SER A 142 10.61 -6.59 -13.59
CA SER A 142 10.17 -6.11 -12.29
C SER A 142 10.25 -4.60 -12.28
N CYS A 143 9.18 -3.94 -11.86
CA CYS A 143 9.13 -2.48 -11.88
C CYS A 143 8.18 -1.93 -10.82
N VAL A 144 8.34 -0.64 -10.53
CA VAL A 144 7.42 0.13 -9.70
C VAL A 144 6.43 0.85 -10.60
N MET A 145 5.14 0.73 -10.30
CA MET A 145 4.07 1.51 -10.94
C MET A 145 3.67 2.67 -10.03
N THR A 146 3.77 3.89 -10.54
CA THR A 146 3.34 5.11 -9.83
C THR A 146 2.20 5.80 -10.57
N GLY A 147 1.15 6.14 -9.82
CA GLY A 147 -0.01 6.87 -10.32
C GLY A 147 -0.10 8.25 -9.68
N SER A 148 -0.15 9.30 -10.50
CA SER A 148 -0.10 10.68 -10.05
C SER A 148 -1.34 11.49 -10.45
N TRP A 149 -1.52 12.62 -9.79
CA TRP A 149 -2.47 13.66 -10.17
C TRP A 149 -2.05 14.45 -11.41
N ASP A 150 -0.86 14.22 -11.96
CA ASP A 150 -0.46 14.73 -13.28
C ASP A 150 -1.14 13.99 -14.45
N LYS A 151 -2.09 13.10 -14.15
CA LYS A 151 -2.82 12.25 -15.12
C LYS A 151 -1.91 11.26 -15.84
N THR A 152 -0.75 10.94 -15.28
CA THR A 152 0.16 9.92 -15.82
C THR A 152 0.30 8.73 -14.88
N LEU A 153 0.44 7.55 -15.49
CA LEU A 153 0.85 6.32 -14.86
C LEU A 153 2.24 5.98 -15.39
N LYS A 154 3.26 5.97 -14.52
CA LYS A 154 4.65 5.73 -14.92
C LYS A 154 5.16 4.41 -14.34
N PHE A 155 6.05 3.75 -15.06
CA PHE A 155 6.70 2.51 -14.65
C PHE A 155 8.21 2.71 -14.56
N TRP A 156 8.84 2.19 -13.50
CA TRP A 156 10.24 2.47 -13.16
C TRP A 156 11.04 1.20 -12.84
N ASP A 157 12.25 1.05 -13.39
CA ASP A 157 13.16 -0.09 -13.16
C ASP A 157 14.02 0.09 -11.89
N THR A 158 13.78 1.13 -11.07
CA THR A 158 14.52 1.53 -9.84
C THR A 158 16.02 1.83 -10.00
N ARG A 159 16.65 1.35 -11.08
CA ARG A 159 18.06 1.51 -11.44
C ARG A 159 18.35 2.77 -12.26
N SER A 160 17.32 3.31 -12.90
CA SER A 160 17.41 4.47 -13.77
C SER A 160 16.40 5.53 -13.31
N PRO A 161 16.75 6.82 -13.36
CA PRO A 161 15.81 7.91 -13.06
C PRO A 161 14.81 8.15 -14.18
N ASN A 162 14.94 7.47 -15.33
CA ASN A 162 14.01 7.60 -16.45
C ASN A 162 12.90 6.55 -16.35
N PRO A 163 11.63 6.92 -16.60
CA PRO A 163 10.55 5.96 -16.64
C PRO A 163 10.75 5.00 -17.81
N MET A 164 10.53 3.71 -17.58
CA MET A 164 10.55 2.68 -18.62
C MET A 164 9.39 2.87 -19.60
N MET A 165 8.25 3.30 -19.06
CA MET A 165 6.99 3.47 -19.76
C MET A 165 6.18 4.56 -19.06
N SER A 166 5.44 5.34 -19.84
CA SER A 166 4.49 6.34 -19.34
C SER A 166 3.18 6.19 -20.09
N LEU A 167 2.10 5.93 -19.36
CA LEU A 167 0.75 5.84 -19.90
C LEU A 167 -0.04 7.08 -19.47
N GLN A 168 -0.76 7.68 -20.42
CA GLN A 168 -1.64 8.81 -20.16
C GLN A 168 -3.01 8.32 -19.70
N MET A 169 -3.48 8.86 -18.59
CA MET A 169 -4.81 8.61 -18.05
C MET A 169 -5.73 9.78 -18.45
N PRO A 170 -7.04 9.53 -18.58
CA PRO A 170 -8.00 10.58 -18.89
C PRO A 170 -8.04 11.64 -17.77
N GLU A 171 -7.84 11.20 -16.53
CA GLU A 171 -8.01 12.01 -15.34
C GLU A 171 -7.04 11.64 -14.22
N ARG A 172 -7.02 12.45 -13.15
CA ARG A 172 -6.13 12.28 -11.99
C ARG A 172 -6.27 10.89 -11.35
N CYS A 173 -5.17 10.25 -10.96
CA CYS A 173 -5.22 8.98 -10.22
C CYS A 173 -5.79 9.17 -8.81
N PHE A 174 -6.79 8.37 -8.43
CA PHE A 174 -7.32 8.35 -7.06
C PHE A 174 -6.83 7.16 -6.26
N CYS A 175 -6.88 5.98 -6.85
CA CYS A 175 -6.46 4.74 -6.22
C CYS A 175 -6.18 3.72 -7.32
N ALA A 176 -5.26 2.80 -7.03
CA ALA A 176 -4.88 1.72 -7.91
C ALA A 176 -4.72 0.47 -7.06
N ASP A 177 -4.81 -0.67 -7.72
CA ASP A 177 -4.44 -1.96 -7.15
C ASP A 177 -3.79 -2.81 -8.23
N VAL A 178 -2.85 -3.66 -7.81
CA VAL A 178 -2.03 -4.48 -8.70
C VAL A 178 -2.01 -5.90 -8.19
N VAL A 179 -2.54 -6.81 -9.00
CA VAL A 179 -2.45 -8.25 -8.81
C VAL A 179 -2.07 -8.85 -10.16
N TYR A 180 -0.78 -9.11 -10.36
CA TYR A 180 -0.27 -9.65 -11.63
C TYR A 180 -1.09 -10.88 -12.07
N PRO A 181 -1.59 -10.94 -13.33
CA PRO A 181 -1.23 -10.09 -14.48
C PRO A 181 -2.10 -8.84 -14.70
N MET A 182 -2.91 -8.41 -13.74
CA MET A 182 -3.83 -7.27 -13.88
C MET A 182 -3.48 -6.11 -12.95
N ALA A 183 -3.72 -4.89 -13.42
CA ALA A 183 -3.79 -3.71 -12.57
C ALA A 183 -5.11 -2.99 -12.83
N VAL A 184 -5.68 -2.39 -11.78
CA VAL A 184 -6.88 -1.58 -11.88
C VAL A 184 -6.57 -0.20 -11.35
N VAL A 185 -6.90 0.83 -12.11
CA VAL A 185 -6.71 2.23 -11.73
C VAL A 185 -8.05 2.93 -11.81
N ALA A 186 -8.45 3.59 -10.73
CA ALA A 186 -9.55 4.54 -10.74
C ALA A 186 -9.01 5.96 -10.87
N THR A 187 -9.61 6.69 -11.79
CA THR A 187 -9.32 8.09 -12.04
C THR A 187 -10.42 8.98 -11.48
N ALA A 188 -10.19 10.30 -11.51
CA ALA A 188 -11.27 11.26 -11.34
C ALA A 188 -12.38 11.04 -12.37
N GLU A 189 -13.54 11.65 -12.09
CA GLU A 189 -14.74 11.54 -12.92
C GLU A 189 -15.28 10.11 -13.08
N ARG A 190 -14.98 9.24 -12.12
CA ARG A 190 -15.44 7.84 -12.09
C ARG A 190 -14.87 6.99 -13.24
N GLY A 191 -13.73 7.37 -13.80
CA GLY A 191 -13.03 6.50 -14.74
C GLY A 191 -12.48 5.27 -14.01
N LEU A 192 -12.67 4.09 -14.60
CA LEU A 192 -12.05 2.85 -14.15
C LEU A 192 -11.35 2.21 -15.34
N ILE A 193 -10.06 1.94 -15.20
CA ILE A 193 -9.23 1.40 -16.27
C ILE A 193 -8.53 0.15 -15.75
N VAL A 194 -8.67 -0.93 -16.50
CA VAL A 194 -7.97 -2.19 -16.27
C VAL A 194 -6.81 -2.25 -17.23
N TYR A 195 -5.63 -2.54 -16.69
CA TYR A 195 -4.38 -2.75 -17.42
C TYR A 195 -3.97 -4.21 -17.36
N GLN A 196 -3.44 -4.72 -18.46
CA GLN A 196 -2.78 -6.02 -18.54
C GLN A 196 -1.27 -5.80 -18.43
N LEU A 197 -0.62 -6.60 -17.59
CA LEU A 197 0.80 -6.47 -17.25
C LEU A 197 1.67 -7.55 -17.92
N GLU A 198 1.07 -8.45 -18.69
CA GLU A 198 1.80 -9.48 -19.45
C GLU A 198 2.64 -8.86 -20.55
N ASN A 199 3.92 -9.24 -20.61
CA ASN A 199 4.94 -8.71 -21.51
C ASN A 199 5.26 -7.23 -21.27
N GLN A 200 4.30 -6.34 -21.51
CA GLN A 200 4.39 -4.90 -21.26
C GLN A 200 3.05 -4.36 -20.74
N PRO A 201 3.05 -3.38 -19.81
CA PRO A 201 1.83 -2.74 -19.34
C PRO A 201 1.04 -2.11 -20.48
N SER A 202 -0.19 -2.53 -20.68
CA SER A 202 -1.09 -2.02 -21.71
C SER A 202 -2.52 -1.89 -21.19
N GLU A 203 -3.28 -0.96 -21.77
CA GLU A 203 -4.68 -0.80 -21.42
C GLU A 203 -5.50 -1.98 -21.96
N PHE A 204 -6.21 -2.68 -21.07
CA PHE A 204 -7.06 -3.81 -21.43
C PHE A 204 -8.51 -3.38 -21.64
N ARG A 205 -9.07 -2.60 -20.72
CA ARG A 205 -10.47 -2.18 -20.77
C ARG A 205 -10.73 -0.92 -19.95
N ARG A 206 -11.56 -0.03 -20.48
CA ARG A 206 -12.23 1.03 -19.70
C ARG A 206 -13.61 0.57 -19.28
N ILE A 207 -13.94 0.76 -18.01
CA ILE A 207 -15.20 0.36 -17.40
C ILE A 207 -15.90 1.64 -16.95
N GLU A 208 -17.18 1.77 -17.28
CA GLU A 208 -18.02 2.80 -16.67
C GLU A 208 -18.25 2.43 -15.21
N SER A 209 -17.96 3.35 -14.28
CA SER A 209 -18.06 3.04 -12.86
C SER A 209 -19.46 2.58 -12.47
N PRO A 210 -19.59 1.44 -11.78
CA PRO A 210 -20.86 0.99 -11.23
C PRO A 210 -21.33 1.86 -10.04
N LEU A 211 -20.47 2.73 -9.50
CA LEU A 211 -20.77 3.61 -8.38
C LEU A 211 -21.28 4.97 -8.86
N LYS A 212 -22.34 5.45 -8.21
CA LYS A 212 -22.91 6.80 -8.45
C LYS A 212 -22.03 7.93 -7.93
N HIS A 213 -21.11 7.64 -7.01
CA HIS A 213 -20.25 8.62 -6.34
C HIS A 213 -18.76 8.34 -6.64
N GLN A 214 -17.90 9.28 -6.27
CA GLN A 214 -16.46 9.25 -6.55
C GLN A 214 -15.77 7.99 -5.99
N ASN A 215 -14.89 7.40 -6.79
CA ASN A 215 -14.11 6.22 -6.42
C ASN A 215 -12.98 6.65 -5.47
N ASN A 216 -13.13 6.38 -4.18
CA ASN A 216 -12.15 6.75 -3.15
C ASN A 216 -11.18 5.62 -2.77
N ASN A 217 -11.53 4.36 -3.08
CA ASN A 217 -10.67 3.20 -2.86
C ASN A 217 -11.02 2.06 -3.85
N VAL A 218 -10.02 1.44 -4.47
CA VAL A 218 -10.18 0.40 -5.51
C VAL A 218 -9.95 -1.01 -4.97
N THR A 219 -9.39 -1.19 -3.77
CA THR A 219 -9.20 -2.53 -3.17
C THR A 219 -10.53 -3.30 -3.03
N PHE A 220 -11.62 -2.61 -2.73
CA PHE A 220 -12.98 -3.18 -2.75
C PHE A 220 -13.46 -3.60 -4.16
N LEU A 221 -13.02 -2.88 -5.21
CA LEU A 221 -13.31 -3.21 -6.60
C LEU A 221 -12.41 -4.33 -7.13
N SER A 222 -11.17 -4.45 -6.67
CA SER A 222 -10.26 -5.54 -7.03
C SER A 222 -10.82 -6.90 -6.61
N ILE A 223 -11.31 -7.00 -5.36
CA ILE A 223 -12.03 -8.19 -4.87
C ILE A 223 -13.33 -8.41 -5.65
N CYS A 224 -14.08 -7.37 -5.98
CA CYS A 224 -15.34 -7.51 -6.70
C CYS A 224 -15.13 -7.93 -8.18
N VAL A 225 -14.12 -7.40 -8.86
CA VAL A 225 -13.79 -7.73 -10.25
C VAL A 225 -13.13 -9.11 -10.35
N LEU A 226 -12.27 -9.49 -9.40
CA LEU A 226 -11.75 -10.85 -9.28
C LEU A 226 -12.84 -11.86 -8.94
N SER A 227 -13.77 -11.51 -8.04
CA SER A 227 -14.92 -12.35 -7.67
C SER A 227 -15.89 -12.55 -8.84
N GLN A 228 -16.17 -11.52 -9.64
CA GLN A 228 -17.01 -11.66 -10.84
C GLN A 228 -16.39 -12.58 -11.90
N ARG A 229 -15.06 -12.59 -12.07
CA ARG A 229 -14.37 -13.56 -12.95
C ARG A 229 -14.32 -14.97 -12.36
N LEU A 230 -14.12 -15.14 -11.06
CA LEU A 230 -14.18 -16.45 -10.40
C LEU A 230 -15.58 -17.07 -10.48
N CYS A 231 -16.65 -16.28 -10.27
CA CYS A 231 -18.03 -16.74 -10.47
C CYS A 231 -18.34 -17.05 -11.95
N SER A 232 -17.78 -16.30 -12.90
CA SER A 232 -18.00 -16.57 -14.33
C SER A 232 -17.29 -17.83 -14.84
N ASN A 233 -16.15 -18.20 -14.25
CA ASN A 233 -15.40 -19.40 -14.64
C ASN A 233 -15.85 -20.69 -13.94
N THR A 234 -16.83 -20.62 -13.01
CA THR A 234 -17.40 -21.80 -12.33
C THR A 234 -18.75 -22.22 -12.95
N LEU A 235 -19.15 -21.63 -14.08
CA LEU A 235 -20.40 -21.91 -14.80
C LEU A 235 -20.18 -22.33 -16.28
N GLN A 236 -19.04 -22.94 -16.59
CA GLN A 236 -18.85 -23.77 -17.80
C GLN A 236 -18.30 -25.13 -17.39
#